data_AF-A0A4Z0AZN1-F1
#
_entry.id   AF-A0A4Z0AZN1-F1
#
_cell.length_a   1.000
_cell.length_b   1.000
_cell.length_c   1.000
_cell.angle_alpha   90.00
_cell.angle_beta   90.00
_cell.angle_gamma   90.00
#
_symmetry.space_group_name_H-M   'P 1'
#
loop_
_entity.id
_entity.type
_entity.pdbx_description
1 polymer ?
#
loop_
_entity_poly.entity_id
_entity_poly.type
_entity_poly.pdbx_seq_one_letter_code
_entity_poly.pdbx_strand_id
1 'polypeptide(L)' 'MPNSSESNVATADALILLLHNQHALAAAIEEVTKWLSDNGVDAVAENAVAAMETLDTNAQTITDAIMRLREL' A
#
# COMPACT_ATOMS: atom_id res chain seq x y z
N MET A 1 16.69 20.57 17.43
CA MET A 1 17.67 20.43 16.33
C MET A 1 16.99 20.89 15.05
N PRO A 2 17.60 21.71 14.19
CA PRO A 2 16.94 22.26 13.00
C PRO A 2 16.71 21.24 11.87
N ASN A 3 17.37 20.07 11.92
CA ASN A 3 17.34 19.06 10.85
C ASN A 3 16.21 18.03 10.97
N SER A 4 15.45 18.01 12.07
CA SER A 4 14.39 17.00 12.26
C SER A 4 13.20 17.23 11.34
N SER A 5 12.85 18.49 11.05
CA SER A 5 11.69 18.83 10.22
C SER A 5 11.90 18.49 8.75
N GLU A 6 13.03 18.87 8.15
CA GLU A 6 13.32 18.53 6.74
C GLU A 6 13.47 17.01 6.54
N SER A 7 14.08 16.32 7.51
CA SER A 7 14.15 14.85 7.49
C SER A 7 12.77 14.20 7.63
N ASN A 8 11.89 14.74 8.48
CA ASN A 8 10.51 14.26 8.60
C ASN A 8 9.72 14.46 7.30
N VAL A 9 9.88 15.62 6.65
CA VAL A 9 9.25 15.93 5.36
C VAL A 9 9.72 14.96 4.27
N ALA A 10 11.04 14.81 4.09
CA ALA A 10 11.60 13.89 3.10
C ALA A 10 11.16 12.43 3.34
N THR A 11 11.07 12.02 4.61
CA THR A 11 10.56 10.68 4.98
C THR A 11 9.07 10.54 4.65
N ALA A 12 8.25 11.54 4.98
CA ALA A 12 6.82 11.53 4.67
C ALA A 12 6.56 11.49 3.15
N ASP A 13 7.35 12.22 2.35
CA ASP A 13 7.23 12.21 0.90
C ASP A 13 7.60 10.84 0.30
N ALA A 14 8.66 10.19 0.80
CA ALA A 14 9.00 8.83 0.41
C ALA A 14 7.89 7.83 0.79
N LEU A 15 7.30 7.98 1.97
CA LEU A 15 6.17 7.16 2.41
C LEU A 15 4.92 7.37 1.55
N ILE A 16 4.66 8.59 1.05
CA ILE A 16 3.56 8.84 0.09
C ILE A 16 3.78 8.05 -1.21
N LEU A 17 5.01 8.02 -1.73
CA LEU A 17 5.32 7.21 -2.91
C LEU A 17 5.10 5.72 -2.65
N LEU A 18 5.47 5.22 -1.46
CA LEU A 18 5.20 3.85 -1.06
C LEU A 18 3.71 3.56 -0.90
N LEU A 19 2.93 4.50 -0.35
CA LEU A 19 1.47 4.40 -0.28
C LEU A 19 0.84 4.27 -1.67
N HIS A 20 1.31 5.06 -2.65
CA HIS A 20 0.87 4.92 -4.03
C HIS A 20 1.20 3.54 -4.61
N ASN A 21 2.35 2.97 -4.28
CA ASN A 21 2.69 1.61 -4.70
C ASN A 21 1.74 0.57 -4.09
N GLN A 22 1.31 0.73 -2.84
CA GLN A 22 0.31 -0.16 -2.24
C GLN A 22 -0.99 -0.18 -3.06
N HIS A 23 -1.53 1.00 -3.39
CA HIS A 23 -2.75 1.10 -4.20
C HIS A 23 -2.56 0.59 -5.64
N ALA A 24 -1.43 0.91 -6.28
CA ALA A 24 -1.15 0.47 -7.65
C ALA A 24 -1.02 -1.07 -7.73
N LEU A 25 -0.34 -1.68 -6.76
CA LEU A 25 -0.23 -3.13 -6.66
C LEU A 25 -1.57 -3.78 -6.36
N ALA A 26 -2.37 -3.20 -5.45
CA ALA A 26 -3.69 -3.74 -5.12
C ALA A 26 -4.60 -3.74 -6.36
N ALA A 27 -4.64 -2.64 -7.11
CA ALA A 27 -5.41 -2.55 -8.36
C ALA A 27 -4.93 -3.54 -9.43
N ALA A 28 -3.60 -3.71 -9.58
CA ALA A 28 -3.04 -4.68 -10.52
C ALA A 28 -3.40 -6.13 -10.14
N ILE A 29 -3.35 -6.46 -8.85
CA ILE A 29 -3.73 -7.79 -8.34
C ILE A 29 -5.23 -7.99 -8.49
N GLU A 30 -6.07 -6.98 -8.23
CA GLU A 30 -7.51 -7.06 -8.40
C GLU A 30 -7.89 -7.42 -9.84
N GLU A 31 -7.26 -6.78 -10.83
CA GLU A 31 -7.50 -7.06 -12.25
C GLU A 31 -7.08 -8.49 -12.64
N VAL A 32 -5.91 -8.94 -12.16
CA VAL A 32 -5.45 -10.32 -12.38
C VAL A 32 -6.39 -11.33 -11.70
N THR A 33 -6.87 -11.01 -10.50
CA THR A 33 -7.80 -11.85 -9.73
C THR A 33 -9.12 -12.03 -10.49
N LYS A 34 -9.69 -10.94 -11.02
CA LYS A 34 -10.90 -10.99 -11.86
C LYS A 34 -10.70 -11.89 -13.07
N TRP A 35 -9.58 -11.71 -13.78
CA TRP A 35 -9.26 -12.55 -14.94
C TRP A 35 -9.12 -14.03 -14.56
N LEU A 36 -8.50 -14.35 -13.42
CA LEU A 36 -8.35 -15.74 -12.95
C LEU A 36 -9.70 -16.38 -12.60
N SER A 37 -10.58 -15.66 -11.90
CA SER A 37 -11.92 -16.13 -11.54
C SER A 37 -12.77 -16.37 -12.79
N ASP A 38 -12.73 -15.46 -13.76
CA ASP A 38 -13.45 -15.60 -15.03
C ASP A 38 -12.97 -16.81 -15.86
N ASN A 39 -11.74 -17.30 -15.60
CA ASN A 39 -11.15 -18.47 -16.24
C ASN A 39 -11.19 -19.75 -15.37
N GLY A 40 -11.91 -19.73 -14.23
CA GLY A 40 -12.19 -20.90 -13.40
C GLY A 40 -11.03 -21.37 -12.51
N VAL A 41 -10.14 -20.45 -12.10
CA VAL A 41 -8.98 -20.76 -11.25
C VAL A 41 -9.16 -20.19 -9.83
N ASP A 42 -10.23 -20.61 -9.16
CA ASP A 42 -10.70 -20.03 -7.89
C ASP A 42 -9.66 -20.07 -6.75
N ALA A 43 -8.88 -21.16 -6.65
CA ALA A 43 -7.85 -21.30 -5.60
C ALA A 43 -6.72 -20.26 -5.72
N VAL A 44 -6.46 -19.74 -6.92
CA VAL A 44 -5.45 -18.67 -7.11
C VAL A 44 -6.08 -17.31 -6.79
N ALA A 45 -7.38 -17.14 -7.02
CA ALA A 45 -8.10 -15.93 -6.64
C ALA A 45 -8.11 -15.71 -5.12
N GLU A 46 -8.28 -16.76 -4.31
CA GLU A 46 -8.20 -16.66 -2.84
C GLU A 46 -6.84 -16.14 -2.35
N ASN A 47 -5.73 -16.65 -2.90
CA ASN A 47 -4.39 -16.16 -2.56
C ASN A 47 -4.18 -14.70 -2.97
N ALA A 48 -4.76 -14.30 -4.10
CA ALA A 48 -4.68 -12.92 -4.58
C ALA A 48 -5.49 -11.96 -3.69
N VAL A 49 -6.64 -12.39 -3.16
CA VAL A 49 -7.41 -11.64 -2.15
C VAL A 49 -6.58 -11.44 -0.88
N ALA A 50 -5.96 -12.49 -0.34
CA ALA A 50 -5.11 -12.37 0.85
C ALA A 50 -3.90 -11.42 0.63
N ALA A 51 -3.36 -11.38 -0.59
CA ALA A 51 -2.31 -10.42 -0.95
C ALA A 51 -2.84 -8.98 -0.93
N MET A 52 -4.06 -8.71 -1.45
CA MET A 52 -4.69 -7.40 -1.38
C MET A 52 -4.96 -6.95 0.06
N GLU A 53 -5.43 -7.84 0.95
CA GLU A 53 -5.62 -7.54 2.38
C GLU A 53 -4.30 -7.12 3.07
N THR A 54 -3.19 -7.74 2.67
CA THR A 54 -1.85 -7.35 3.14
C THR A 54 -1.48 -5.97 2.63
N LEU A 55 -1.79 -5.65 1.37
CA LEU A 55 -1.52 -4.33 0.79
C LEU A 55 -2.32 -3.22 1.49
N ASP A 56 -3.57 -3.49 1.84
CA ASP A 56 -4.46 -2.57 2.58
C ASP A 56 -3.95 -2.31 3.99
N THR A 57 -3.54 -3.36 4.71
CA THR A 57 -2.95 -3.24 6.06
C THR A 57 -1.69 -2.36 6.03
N ASN A 58 -0.84 -2.55 5.01
CA ASN A 58 0.34 -1.74 4.80
C ASN A 58 -0.01 -0.29 4.44
N ALA A 59 -1.02 -0.07 3.59
CA ALA A 59 -1.49 1.26 3.22
C ALA A 59 -1.98 2.05 4.44
N GLN A 60 -2.74 1.41 5.33
CA GLN A 60 -3.17 2.02 6.59
C GLN A 60 -1.98 2.38 7.48
N THR A 61 -1.05 1.44 7.69
CA THR A 61 0.13 1.65 8.54
C THR A 61 1.03 2.79 8.00
N ILE A 62 1.21 2.85 6.68
CA ILE A 62 1.97 3.93 6.03
C ILE A 62 1.26 5.28 6.21
N THR A 63 -0.06 5.31 6.07
CA THR A 63 -0.87 6.51 6.28
C THR A 63 -0.70 7.04 7.71
N ASP A 64 -0.79 6.16 8.71
CA ASP A 64 -0.60 6.52 10.12
C ASP A 64 0.81 7.07 10.38
N ALA A 65 1.84 6.46 9.76
CA ALA A 65 3.22 6.92 9.86
C ALA A 65 3.41 8.32 9.23
N ILE A 66 2.80 8.58 8.07
CA ILE A 66 2.82 9.91 7.43
C ILE A 66 2.17 10.96 8.33
N MET A 67 1.01 10.66 8.91
CA MET A 67 0.32 11.57 9.82
C MET A 67 1.20 11.90 11.02
N ARG A 68 1.79 10.88 11.65
CA ARG A 68 2.69 11.07 12.80
C ARG A 68 3.92 11.90 12.46
N LEU A 69 4.54 11.71 11.30
CA LEU A 69 5.71 12.49 10.87
C LEU A 69 5.37 13.95 10.59
N ARG A 70 4.13 14.25 10.18
CA ARG A 70 3.66 15.61 9.91
C ARG A 70 3.23 16.38 11.16
N GLU A 71 2.91 15.66 12.25
CA GLU A 71 2.61 16.25 13.56
C GLU A 71 3.87 16.59 14.40
N LEU A 72 5.04 16.04 14.02
CA LEU A 72 6.35 16.18 14.70
C LEU A 72 7.25 17.27 14.10
#